data_AF-A0A936ND68-F1
#
_entry.id   AF-A0A936ND68-F1
#
_cell.length_a   1.000
_cell.length_b   1.000
_cell.length_c   1.000
_cell.angle_alpha   90.00
_cell.angle_beta   90.00
_cell.angle_gamma   90.00
#
_symmetry.space_group_name_H-M   'P 1'
#
loop_
_entity.id
_entity.type
_entity.pdbx_description
1 polymer ?
#
loop_
_entity_poly.entity_id
_entity_poly.type
_entity_poly.pdbx_seq_one_letter_code
_entity_poly.pdbx_strand_id
1 'polypeptide(L)'
;MSAAGRIREDAPATCCSSVTEVPLGDAEATSLARTYAALSDPVRLRLLSLIASAGEMCSCDLVEPLAKSQPTVSHHTRILAEAGLIDGDKRGRWVYWRVSPKRSNFVSQVLGG
;
A
#
# COMPACT_ATOMS: atom_id res chain seq x y z
N MET A 1 -37.12 31.06 26.02
CA MET A 1 -37.11 31.02 24.55
C MET A 1 -35.66 31.24 24.12
N SER A 2 -34.85 30.19 23.96
CA SER A 2 -34.62 29.43 22.70
C SER A 2 -34.01 30.32 21.61
N ALA A 3 -32.86 30.07 20.97
CA ALA A 3 -31.82 29.03 21.03
C ALA A 3 -30.56 29.58 20.32
N ALA A 4 -29.43 28.91 20.53
CA ALA A 4 -28.12 29.14 19.92
C ALA A 4 -28.04 28.77 18.42
N GLY A 5 -26.98 29.23 17.72
CA GLY A 5 -26.59 28.69 16.41
C GLY A 5 -25.37 29.41 15.82
N ARG A 6 -24.17 29.21 16.42
CA ARG A 6 -23.03 28.47 15.86
C ARG A 6 -22.45 29.00 14.53
N ILE A 7 -21.23 29.52 14.66
CA ILE A 7 -20.18 29.61 13.65
C ILE A 7 -20.11 28.25 12.93
N ARG A 8 -20.26 28.23 11.60
CA ARG A 8 -19.92 27.04 10.81
C ARG A 8 -18.48 27.20 10.36
N GLU A 9 -17.58 26.49 11.02
CA GLU A 9 -16.28 26.14 10.50
C GLU A 9 -16.46 25.36 9.20
N ASP A 10 -15.86 25.86 8.11
CA ASP A 10 -15.73 25.15 6.84
C ASP A 10 -14.88 23.90 7.05
N ALA A 11 -15.55 22.75 7.21
CA ALA A 11 -14.91 21.46 7.10
C ALA A 11 -14.47 21.25 5.64
N PRO A 12 -13.25 20.72 5.38
CA PRO A 12 -12.80 20.49 4.02
C PRO A 12 -13.75 19.50 3.36
N ALA A 13 -14.44 19.96 2.32
CA ALA A 13 -15.31 19.15 1.49
C ALA A 13 -14.54 17.90 1.06
N THR A 14 -14.99 16.75 1.55
CA THR A 14 -14.60 15.45 1.03
C THR A 14 -15.16 15.40 -0.38
N CYS A 15 -14.36 15.83 -1.36
CA CYS A 15 -14.65 15.63 -2.78
C CYS A 15 -14.45 14.14 -3.08
N CYS A 16 -15.33 13.30 -2.55
CA CYS A 16 -15.58 11.99 -3.12
C CYS A 16 -16.44 12.21 -4.35
N SER A 17 -15.86 12.76 -5.41
CA SER A 17 -16.38 12.53 -6.75
C SER A 17 -16.29 11.03 -6.96
N SER A 18 -17.44 10.37 -7.00
CA SER A 18 -17.47 8.94 -7.27
C SER A 18 -16.82 8.73 -8.65
N VAL A 19 -15.97 7.69 -8.79
CA VAL A 19 -15.37 7.32 -10.10
C VAL A 19 -16.43 7.09 -11.19
N THR A 20 -17.70 6.96 -10.78
CA THR A 20 -18.89 6.85 -11.62
C THR A 20 -19.41 8.18 -12.17
N GLU A 21 -18.94 9.33 -11.68
CA GLU A 21 -19.40 10.67 -12.11
C GLU A 21 -18.39 11.39 -13.02
N VAL A 22 -17.08 11.21 -12.79
CA VAL A 22 -16.02 11.85 -13.57
C VAL A 22 -14.99 10.82 -14.01
N PRO A 23 -14.64 10.75 -15.31
CA PRO A 23 -13.58 9.86 -15.80
C PRO A 23 -12.23 10.18 -15.16
N LEU A 24 -11.41 9.15 -14.95
CA LEU A 24 -10.03 9.32 -14.47
C LEU A 24 -9.20 10.13 -15.46
N GLY A 25 -8.43 11.09 -14.96
CA GLY A 25 -7.42 11.75 -15.76
C GLY A 25 -6.24 10.81 -16.08
N ASP A 26 -5.51 11.09 -17.17
CA ASP A 26 -4.38 10.27 -17.62
C ASP A 26 -3.31 10.04 -16.55
N ALA A 27 -3.03 11.08 -15.73
CA ALA A 27 -2.07 11.00 -14.65
C ALA A 27 -2.53 10.04 -13.53
N GLU A 28 -3.81 10.08 -13.18
CA GLU A 28 -4.41 9.21 -12.16
C GLU A 28 -4.46 7.76 -12.66
N ALA A 29 -4.91 7.56 -13.91
CA ALA A 29 -4.94 6.26 -14.56
C ALA A 29 -3.53 5.64 -14.61
N THR A 30 -2.51 6.42 -14.97
CA THR A 30 -1.12 5.97 -14.98
C THR A 30 -0.63 5.58 -13.58
N SER A 31 -0.96 6.37 -12.56
CA SER A 31 -0.57 6.10 -11.18
C SER A 31 -1.22 4.81 -10.64
N LEU A 32 -2.52 4.63 -10.89
CA LEU A 32 -3.26 3.43 -10.53
C LEU A 32 -2.71 2.20 -11.27
N ALA A 33 -2.47 2.31 -12.58
CA ALA A 33 -1.92 1.22 -13.39
C ALA A 33 -0.58 0.73 -12.84
N ARG A 34 0.33 1.64 -12.41
CA ARG A 34 1.60 1.24 -11.77
C ARG A 34 1.37 0.46 -10.47
N THR A 35 0.44 0.92 -9.65
CA THR A 35 0.09 0.24 -8.40
C THR A 35 -0.47 -1.16 -8.68
N TYR A 36 -1.43 -1.27 -9.58
CA TYR A 36 -2.04 -2.56 -9.92
C TYR A 36 -1.07 -3.50 -10.63
N ALA A 37 -0.17 -2.98 -11.46
CA ALA A 37 0.92 -3.77 -12.05
C ALA A 37 1.85 -4.33 -10.96
N ALA A 38 2.13 -3.58 -9.89
CA ALA A 38 2.87 -4.11 -8.74
C ALA A 38 2.06 -5.16 -7.95
N LEU A 39 0.74 -5.20 -8.05
CA LEU A 39 -0.12 -6.17 -7.37
C LEU A 39 -0.52 -7.37 -8.23
N SER A 40 -0.34 -7.33 -9.55
CA SER A 40 -0.79 -8.36 -10.49
C SER A 40 0.02 -9.67 -10.48
N ASP A 41 0.79 -9.92 -9.43
CA ASP A 41 1.63 -11.11 -9.27
C ASP A 41 1.32 -11.82 -7.95
N PRO A 42 1.06 -13.13 -7.98
CA PRO A 42 0.65 -13.88 -6.79
C PRO A 42 1.74 -13.94 -5.70
N VAL A 43 3.02 -13.95 -6.09
CA VAL A 43 4.13 -13.92 -5.12
C VAL A 43 4.16 -12.57 -4.42
N ARG A 44 3.94 -11.47 -5.14
CA ARG A 44 3.89 -10.12 -4.55
C ARG A 44 2.70 -9.93 -3.61
N LEU A 45 1.52 -10.45 -3.96
CA LEU A 45 0.36 -10.43 -3.06
C LEU A 45 0.62 -11.22 -1.77
N ARG A 46 1.19 -12.43 -1.89
CA ARG A 46 1.52 -13.26 -0.72
C ARG A 46 2.61 -12.62 0.14
N LEU A 47 3.63 -12.03 -0.48
CA LEU A 47 4.69 -11.29 0.20
C LEU A 47 4.11 -10.10 0.98
N LEU A 48 3.23 -9.31 0.35
CA LEU A 48 2.58 -8.16 0.99
C LEU A 48 1.70 -8.61 2.17
N SER A 49 0.97 -9.72 2.02
CA SER A 49 0.16 -10.31 3.09
C SER A 49 1.00 -10.77 4.28
N LEU A 50 2.14 -11.42 4.04
CA LEU A 50 3.07 -11.83 5.11
C LEU A 50 3.56 -10.60 5.90
N ILE A 51 4.08 -9.58 5.21
CA ILE A 51 4.54 -8.34 5.84
C ILE A 51 3.42 -7.66 6.64
N ALA A 52 2.22 -7.55 6.05
CA ALA A 52 1.08 -6.93 6.70
C ALA A 52 0.67 -7.66 7.99
N SER A 53 0.67 -9.00 7.97
CA SER A 53 0.30 -9.82 9.13
C SER A 53 1.34 -9.80 10.26
N ALA A 54 2.63 -9.68 9.93
CA ALA A 54 3.72 -9.65 10.90
C ALA A 54 4.07 -8.24 11.40
N GLY A 55 3.57 -7.19 10.73
CA GLY A 55 3.92 -5.78 10.98
C GLY A 55 5.25 -5.37 10.35
N GLU A 56 6.29 -6.18 10.52
CA GLU A 56 7.62 -5.99 9.91
C GLU A 56 8.29 -7.35 9.65
N MET A 57 9.02 -7.51 8.54
CA MET A 57 9.78 -8.74 8.23
C MET A 57 11.11 -8.48 7.53
N CYS A 58 12.16 -9.26 7.83
CA CYS A 58 13.40 -9.24 7.07
C CYS A 58 13.19 -9.77 5.64
N SER A 59 13.96 -9.26 4.69
CA SER A 59 14.08 -9.86 3.35
C SER A 59 14.42 -11.35 3.39
N CYS A 60 15.27 -11.74 4.33
CA CYS A 60 15.73 -13.11 4.54
C CYS A 60 14.62 -14.05 5.02
N ASP A 61 13.74 -13.57 5.90
CA ASP A 61 12.63 -14.36 6.47
C ASP A 61 11.49 -14.60 5.46
N LEU A 62 11.49 -13.88 4.33
CA LEU A 62 10.48 -14.04 3.27
C LEU A 62 10.83 -15.15 2.27
N VAL A 63 12.08 -15.63 2.25
CA VAL A 63 12.59 -16.63 1.30
C VAL A 63 11.86 -17.97 1.47
N GLU A 64 11.84 -18.49 2.70
CA GLU A 64 11.29 -19.81 3.02
C GLU A 64 9.75 -19.86 2.87
N PRO A 65 8.95 -18.94 3.44
CA PRO A 65 7.49 -18.98 3.32
C PRO A 65 6.96 -18.83 1.89
N LEU A 66 7.76 -18.22 1.00
CA LEU A 66 7.43 -18.02 -0.41
C LEU A 66 8.03 -19.12 -1.32
N ALA A 67 8.91 -19.97 -0.80
CA ALA A 67 9.70 -20.92 -1.58
C ALA A 67 10.39 -20.24 -2.80
N LYS A 68 11.01 -19.08 -2.57
CA LYS A 68 11.71 -18.29 -3.59
C LYS A 68 13.16 -18.04 -3.21
N SER A 69 14.00 -17.79 -4.21
CA SER A 69 15.39 -17.37 -3.97
C SER A 69 15.45 -15.95 -3.39
N GLN A 70 16.52 -15.63 -2.66
CA GLN A 70 16.75 -14.27 -2.16
C GLN A 70 16.77 -13.20 -3.28
N PRO A 71 17.44 -13.39 -4.44
CA PRO A 71 17.36 -12.43 -5.54
C PRO A 71 15.92 -12.16 -6.01
N THR A 72 15.09 -13.20 -6.06
CA THR A 72 13.67 -13.08 -6.42
C THR A 72 12.89 -12.27 -5.38
N VAL A 73 13.10 -12.54 -4.09
CA VAL A 73 12.46 -11.77 -3.00
C VAL A 73 12.88 -10.30 -3.06
N SER A 74 14.17 -10.00 -3.19
CA SER A 74 14.68 -8.63 -3.33
C SER A 74 14.07 -7.90 -4.53
N HIS A 75 13.90 -8.60 -5.65
CA HIS A 75 13.27 -8.02 -6.83
C HIS A 75 11.80 -7.65 -6.56
N HIS A 76 11.05 -8.56 -5.93
CA HIS A 76 9.64 -8.31 -5.60
C HIS A 76 9.45 -7.21 -4.56
N THR A 77 10.28 -7.15 -3.51
CA THR A 77 10.18 -6.09 -2.50
C THR A 77 10.53 -4.73 -3.09
N ARG A 78 11.51 -4.65 -4.00
CA ARG A 78 11.82 -3.41 -4.72
C ARG A 78 10.63 -2.92 -5.55
N ILE A 79 9.95 -3.79 -6.29
CA ILE A 79 8.76 -3.43 -7.08
C ILE A 79 7.65 -2.87 -6.16
N LEU A 80 7.40 -3.52 -5.03
CA LEU A 80 6.38 -3.07 -4.08
C LEU A 80 6.76 -1.75 -3.39
N ALA A 81 8.04 -1.54 -3.10
CA ALA A 81 8.57 -0.30 -2.54
C ALA A 81 8.50 0.86 -3.54
N GLU A 82 8.81 0.62 -4.82
CA GLU A 82 8.67 1.60 -5.91
C GLU A 82 7.21 1.97 -6.17
N ALA A 83 6.28 1.05 -5.94
CA ALA A 83 4.84 1.32 -5.92
C ALA A 83 4.35 2.00 -4.62
N GLY A 84 5.24 2.23 -3.65
CA GLY A 84 4.93 2.86 -2.36
C GLY A 84 4.11 2.01 -1.41
N LEU A 85 3.96 0.71 -1.65
CA LEU A 85 3.12 -0.20 -0.83
C LEU A 85 3.83 -0.63 0.46
N ILE A 86 5.16 -0.72 0.42
CA ILE A 86 6.00 -1.09 1.57
C ILE A 86 7.14 -0.09 1.73
N ASP A 87 7.58 0.12 2.97
CA ASP A 87 8.78 0.88 3.30
C ASP A 87 9.90 -0.09 3.75
N GLY A 88 11.15 0.22 3.39
CA GLY A 88 12.32 -0.56 3.77
C GLY A 88 13.22 0.17 4.77
N ASP A 89 13.65 -0.53 5.82
CA ASP A 89 14.62 -0.06 6.81
C ASP A 89 15.89 -0.93 6.78
N LYS A 90 17.03 -0.32 6.48
CA LYS A 90 18.31 -1.04 6.36
C LYS A 90 19.01 -1.12 7.71
N ARG A 91 19.11 -2.34 8.24
CA ARG A 91 19.78 -2.65 9.52
C ARG A 91 21.01 -3.52 9.25
N GLY A 92 22.16 -2.87 9.17
CA GLY A 92 23.42 -3.51 8.79
C GLY A 92 23.37 -4.04 7.35
N ARG A 93 23.48 -5.36 7.19
CA ARG A 93 23.39 -6.02 5.86
C ARG A 93 21.97 -6.38 5.44
N TRP A 94 21.00 -6.27 6.34
CA TRP A 94 19.63 -6.71 6.11
C TRP A 94 18.68 -5.54 5.88
N VAL A 95 17.58 -5.80 5.18
CA VAL A 95 16.50 -4.82 4.99
C VAL A 95 15.22 -5.42 5.54
N TYR A 96 14.57 -4.67 6.42
CA TYR A 96 13.30 -4.98 7.04
C TYR A 96 12.20 -4.21 6.31
N TRP A 97 11.11 -4.89 6.00
CA TRP A 97 10.00 -4.34 5.24
C TRP A 97 8.76 -4.25 6.13
N ARG A 98 8.04 -3.14 6.02
CA ARG A 98 6.73 -2.92 6.65
C ARG A 98 5.77 -2.31 5.66
N VAL A 99 4.47 -2.49 5.86
CA VAL A 99 3.47 -1.78 5.04
C VAL A 99 3.66 -0.27 5.20
N SER A 100 3.60 0.46 4.08
CA SER A 100 3.71 1.92 4.14
C SER A 100 2.49 2.50 4.87
N PRO A 101 2.68 3.33 5.92
CA PRO A 101 1.56 3.92 6.67
C PRO A 101 0.64 4.77 5.79
N LYS A 102 1.18 5.34 4.70
CA LYS A 102 0.42 6.13 3.72
C LYS A 102 -0.52 5.27 2.87
N ARG A 103 -0.32 3.95 2.84
CA ARG A 103 -1.06 2.99 2.00
C ARG A 103 -1.73 1.88 2.80
N SER A 104 -1.69 1.93 4.14
CA SER A 104 -2.24 0.89 5.01
C SER A 104 -3.70 0.57 4.70
N ASN A 105 -4.57 1.59 4.65
CA ASN A 105 -5.99 1.43 4.33
C ASN A 105 -6.20 0.75 2.96
N PHE A 106 -5.42 1.15 1.95
CA PHE A 106 -5.49 0.56 0.63
C PHE A 106 -5.04 -0.91 0.63
N VAL A 107 -3.93 -1.22 1.33
CA VAL A 107 -3.43 -2.59 1.45
C VAL A 107 -4.46 -3.49 2.13
N SER A 108 -5.11 -3.02 3.21
CA SER A 108 -6.20 -3.74 3.87
C SER A 108 -7.38 -4.01 2.93
N GLN A 109 -7.79 -3.02 2.13
CA GLN A 109 -8.87 -3.19 1.15
C GLN A 109 -8.53 -4.24 0.07
N VAL A 110 -7.29 -4.24 -0.43
CA VAL A 110 -6.86 -5.15 -1.49
C VAL A 110 -6.68 -6.59 -1.01
N LEU A 111 -6.22 -6.80 0.23
CA LEU A 111 -5.96 -8.12 0.78
C LEU A 111 -7.19 -8.80 1.40
N GLY A 112 -8.36 -8.15 1.37
CA GLY A 112 -9.63 -8.69 1.85
C GLY A 112 -9.96 -8.20 3.25
N GLY A 113 -10.46 -6.96 3.32
CA GLY A 113 -10.90 -6.29 4.55
C GLY A 113 -11.78 -7.13 5.46
#